data_AF-A0A9E2JQ96-F1
#
_entry.id   AF-A0A9E2JQ96-F1
#
_cell.length_a   1.000
_cell.length_b   1.000
_cell.length_c   1.000
_cell.angle_alpha   90.00
_cell.angle_beta   90.00
_cell.angle_gamma   90.00
#
_symmetry.space_group_name_H-M   'P 1'
#
loop_
_entity.id
_entity.type
_entity.pdbx_description
1 polymer ?
#
loop_
_entity_poly.entity_id
_entity_poly.type
_entity_poly.pdbx_seq_one_letter_code
_entity_poly.pdbx_strand_id
1 'polypeptide(L)'
;MIPEGASVIHATAVAVDGMGLLIRGASGRGKSGLALELLARGAVLVADDQVIVTPEGEALWLSCPEALNGLIEARGLGLLGAAMAGRVRLAAVLDLDETETARLPHRREIMLHGRRIPLLSRALTPTFPAALIQYLRGGRREDLLQTDQQARTQRVVLVTGPSGAGRSTAINALEDFGFEAIDNIPLSLIPRLLEGGALSRPVALGVDIRNREFSVLRLLDLYRALGQDQRISVQLLYLDCLPDVLARRYSETRRRHPMSPDESYTAGIAREMSLLNEARNAADILIDTSELSPHDLRARMESLFTDDAGQRLAVSVQSFSYKRGLPQGLDWAFDCRFLDNPYWEPALRSLTGLDPAVQDHVGRDARFAPFVDKLTSLALFVLPACKEEGKAHLAFGLGCTGGQHRSVTVAETLARSLAEHGWQVSCRHRELERRGLAVPAPTREDLGGRQA
;
A
#
# COMPACT_ATOMS: atom_id res chain seq x y z
N MET A 1 -8.24 24.15 -51.31
CA MET A 1 -9.41 24.44 -50.45
C MET A 1 -9.39 23.51 -49.24
N ILE A 2 -9.67 24.02 -48.04
CA ILE A 2 -9.76 23.19 -46.82
C ILE A 2 -11.15 22.50 -46.82
N PRO A 3 -11.23 21.16 -46.61
CA PRO A 3 -12.51 20.46 -46.55
C PRO A 3 -13.43 20.98 -45.43
N GLU A 4 -14.73 20.88 -45.63
CA GLU A 4 -15.72 21.31 -44.63
C GLU A 4 -15.57 20.51 -43.33
N GLY A 5 -15.49 21.21 -42.19
CA GLY A 5 -15.23 20.59 -40.87
C GLY A 5 -13.75 20.25 -40.57
N ALA A 6 -12.81 20.51 -41.49
CA ALA A 6 -11.39 20.32 -41.25
C ALA A 6 -10.76 21.50 -40.49
N SER A 7 -9.71 21.22 -39.71
CA SER A 7 -8.90 22.24 -39.02
C SER A 7 -7.45 22.18 -39.47
N VAL A 8 -6.78 23.32 -39.51
CA VAL A 8 -5.32 23.37 -39.66
C VAL A 8 -4.69 23.46 -38.28
N ILE A 9 -3.71 22.61 -38.00
CA ILE A 9 -2.98 22.56 -36.73
C ILE A 9 -1.50 22.84 -36.99
N HIS A 10 -0.90 23.70 -36.17
CA HIS A 10 0.55 23.92 -36.18
C HIS A 10 1.29 22.71 -35.59
N ALA A 11 1.70 21.81 -36.46
CA ALA A 11 2.24 20.51 -36.13
C ALA A 11 3.03 19.94 -37.32
N THR A 12 3.78 18.87 -37.08
CA THR A 12 4.39 18.06 -38.13
C THR A 12 3.73 16.69 -38.12
N ALA A 13 3.48 16.08 -39.28
CA ALA A 13 2.89 14.75 -39.37
C ALA A 13 3.70 13.83 -40.27
N VAL A 14 3.87 12.59 -39.83
CA VAL A 14 4.52 11.51 -40.59
C VAL A 14 3.66 10.26 -40.56
N ALA A 15 3.89 9.32 -41.47
CA ALA A 15 3.15 8.08 -41.56
C ALA A 15 4.07 6.87 -41.70
N VAL A 16 3.61 5.73 -41.17
CA VAL A 16 4.19 4.41 -41.38
C VAL A 16 3.04 3.47 -41.71
N ASP A 17 3.13 2.73 -42.82
CA ASP A 17 2.15 1.73 -43.25
C ASP A 17 0.68 2.25 -43.25
N GLY A 18 0.51 3.51 -43.68
CA GLY A 18 -0.80 4.19 -43.74
C GLY A 18 -1.32 4.77 -42.42
N MET A 19 -0.57 4.60 -41.32
CA MET A 19 -0.90 5.11 -39.98
C MET A 19 -0.08 6.35 -39.65
N GLY A 20 -0.78 7.46 -39.39
CA GLY A 20 -0.21 8.79 -39.17
C GLY A 20 0.05 9.11 -37.69
N LEU A 21 1.18 9.74 -37.42
CA LEU A 21 1.52 10.36 -36.13
C LEU A 21 1.50 11.87 -36.28
N LEU A 22 0.69 12.55 -35.46
CA LEU A 22 0.67 14.02 -35.39
C LEU A 22 1.61 14.49 -34.27
N ILE A 23 2.69 15.16 -34.63
CA ILE A 23 3.72 15.65 -33.70
C ILE A 23 3.45 17.12 -33.40
N ARG A 24 3.07 17.42 -32.16
CA ARG A 24 2.79 18.77 -31.68
C ARG A 24 3.82 19.22 -30.63
N GLY A 25 3.79 20.51 -30.34
CA GLY A 25 4.58 21.14 -29.30
C GLY A 25 4.93 22.58 -29.67
N ALA A 26 5.37 23.36 -28.70
CA ALA A 26 5.78 24.74 -28.88
C ALA A 26 6.85 24.91 -29.97
N SER A 27 6.99 26.13 -30.49
CA SER A 27 8.03 26.45 -31.46
C SER A 27 9.42 26.12 -30.89
N GLY A 28 10.31 25.55 -31.72
CA GLY A 28 11.66 25.16 -31.31
C GLY A 28 11.79 23.85 -30.53
N ARG A 29 10.71 23.13 -30.24
CA ARG A 29 10.76 21.83 -29.52
C ARG A 29 11.33 20.65 -30.30
N GLY A 30 11.58 20.83 -31.60
CA GLY A 30 12.21 19.82 -32.47
C GLY A 30 11.24 18.95 -33.27
N LYS A 31 10.03 19.43 -33.59
CA LYS A 31 9.02 18.69 -34.39
C LYS A 31 9.58 18.18 -35.73
N SER A 32 10.11 19.09 -36.56
CA SER A 32 10.71 18.74 -37.86
C SER A 32 11.99 17.91 -37.72
N GLY A 33 12.77 18.14 -36.66
CA GLY A 33 13.95 17.32 -36.35
C GLY A 33 13.59 15.86 -36.05
N LEU A 34 12.58 15.62 -35.21
CA LEU A 34 12.07 14.27 -34.96
C LEU A 34 11.45 13.66 -36.22
N ALA A 35 10.74 14.45 -37.04
CA ALA A 35 10.21 13.97 -38.30
C ALA A 35 11.33 13.47 -39.24
N LEU A 36 12.43 14.21 -39.38
CA LEU A 36 13.60 13.76 -40.15
C LEU A 36 14.19 12.44 -39.61
N GLU A 37 14.27 12.29 -38.28
CA GLU A 37 14.71 11.04 -37.66
C GLU A 37 13.77 9.86 -37.97
N LEU A 38 12.46 10.09 -38.04
CA LEU A 38 11.46 9.08 -38.40
C LEU A 38 11.53 8.75 -39.90
N LEU A 39 11.70 9.75 -40.77
CA LEU A 39 11.89 9.56 -42.21
C LEU A 39 13.12 8.69 -42.50
N ALA A 40 14.25 8.97 -41.82
CA ALA A 40 15.46 8.15 -41.92
C ALA A 40 15.27 6.69 -41.48
N ARG A 41 14.19 6.39 -40.73
CA ARG A 41 13.82 5.05 -40.25
C ARG A 41 12.64 4.44 -41.03
N GLY A 42 12.28 5.01 -42.16
CA GLY A 42 11.27 4.47 -43.08
C GLY A 42 9.86 5.01 -42.89
N ALA A 43 9.66 6.08 -42.11
CA ALA A 43 8.42 6.85 -42.20
C ALA A 43 8.39 7.69 -43.48
N VAL A 44 7.21 8.16 -43.84
CA VAL A 44 6.97 9.04 -45.00
C VAL A 44 6.30 10.32 -44.52
N LEU A 45 6.62 11.47 -45.13
CA LEU A 45 6.12 12.76 -44.68
C LEU A 45 4.64 12.91 -45.03
N VAL A 46 3.85 13.44 -44.11
CA VAL A 46 2.46 13.83 -44.37
C VAL A 46 2.36 15.34 -44.52
N ALA A 47 2.94 16.11 -43.61
CA ALA A 47 3.09 17.56 -43.71
C ALA A 47 4.09 18.07 -42.66
N ASP A 48 4.71 19.22 -42.89
CA ASP A 48 5.53 19.94 -41.91
C ASP A 48 4.96 21.34 -41.65
N ASP A 49 5.12 21.82 -40.41
CA ASP A 49 4.58 23.08 -39.85
C ASP A 49 3.05 23.21 -39.77
N GLN A 50 2.31 22.86 -40.83
CA GLN A 50 0.85 22.92 -40.85
C GLN A 50 0.24 21.61 -41.37
N VAL A 51 -0.59 20.99 -40.54
CA VAL A 51 -1.27 19.73 -40.86
C VAL A 51 -2.77 19.99 -40.94
N ILE A 52 -3.41 19.55 -42.03
CA ILE A 52 -4.87 19.54 -42.14
C ILE A 52 -5.37 18.27 -41.46
N VAL A 53 -6.29 18.44 -40.51
CA VAL A 53 -6.99 17.35 -39.83
C VAL A 53 -8.45 17.38 -40.25
N THR A 54 -8.91 16.30 -40.91
CA THR A 54 -10.28 16.18 -41.41
C THR A 54 -11.01 15.04 -40.67
N PRO A 55 -12.13 15.32 -39.99
CA PRO A 55 -12.97 14.28 -39.41
C PRO A 55 -13.80 13.56 -40.48
N GLU A 56 -13.78 12.23 -40.50
CA GLU A 56 -14.61 11.42 -41.41
C GLU A 56 -15.02 10.11 -40.72
N GLY A 57 -16.33 9.91 -40.49
CA GLY A 57 -16.85 8.79 -39.70
C GLY A 57 -16.25 8.78 -38.28
N GLU A 58 -15.77 7.63 -37.83
CA GLU A 58 -15.11 7.46 -36.52
C GLU A 58 -13.60 7.81 -36.54
N ALA A 59 -13.04 8.17 -37.71
CA ALA A 59 -11.61 8.40 -37.87
C ALA A 59 -11.28 9.89 -38.09
N LEU A 60 -10.04 10.24 -37.77
CA LEU A 60 -9.43 11.51 -38.19
C LEU A 60 -8.39 11.22 -39.25
N TRP A 61 -8.33 12.07 -40.27
CA TRP A 61 -7.39 11.96 -41.38
C TRP A 61 -6.46 13.15 -41.41
N LEU A 62 -5.19 12.90 -41.71
CA LEU A 62 -4.14 13.90 -41.86
C LEU A 62 -3.81 14.11 -43.33
N SER A 63 -3.61 15.36 -43.73
CA SER A 63 -3.12 15.72 -45.06
C SER A 63 -2.32 17.03 -45.03
N CYS A 64 -1.64 17.32 -46.15
CA CYS A 64 -0.85 18.53 -46.33
C CYS A 64 -1.66 19.66 -46.98
N PRO A 65 -1.51 20.92 -46.54
CA PRO A 65 -1.83 22.07 -47.36
C PRO A 65 -1.04 22.07 -48.67
N GLU A 66 -1.67 22.48 -49.77
CA GLU A 66 -1.08 22.47 -51.12
C GLU A 66 0.23 23.27 -51.20
N ALA A 67 0.31 24.40 -50.50
CA ALA A 67 1.48 25.28 -50.48
C ALA A 67 2.73 24.67 -49.82
N LEU A 68 2.57 23.65 -48.98
CA LEU A 68 3.65 23.03 -48.21
C LEU A 68 3.95 21.59 -48.67
N ASN A 69 3.28 21.15 -49.74
CA ASN A 69 3.35 19.77 -50.19
C ASN A 69 4.77 19.38 -50.63
N GLY A 70 5.30 18.29 -50.09
CA GLY A 70 6.61 17.77 -50.44
C GLY A 70 7.81 18.46 -49.78
N LEU A 71 7.58 19.38 -48.83
CA LEU A 71 8.63 20.17 -48.20
C LEU A 71 8.75 19.89 -46.69
N ILE A 72 9.98 19.85 -46.18
CA ILE A 72 10.30 19.78 -44.75
C ILE A 72 11.43 20.75 -44.41
N GLU A 73 11.31 21.46 -43.28
CA GLU A 73 12.37 22.35 -42.81
C GLU A 73 13.46 21.55 -42.07
N ALA A 74 14.70 21.64 -42.58
CA ALA A 74 15.89 21.14 -41.91
C ALA A 74 16.75 22.33 -41.46
N ARG A 75 16.75 22.62 -40.16
CA ARG A 75 17.53 23.73 -39.60
C ARG A 75 19.01 23.60 -39.97
N GLY A 76 19.56 24.64 -40.61
CA GLY A 76 20.93 24.68 -41.11
C GLY A 76 21.09 24.26 -42.58
N LEU A 77 20.10 23.59 -43.17
CA LEU A 77 20.10 23.18 -44.59
C LEU A 77 18.99 23.86 -45.40
N GLY A 78 17.94 24.37 -44.75
CA GLY A 78 16.79 25.01 -45.42
C GLY A 78 15.64 24.04 -45.66
N LEU A 79 14.83 24.33 -46.68
CA LEU A 79 13.71 23.48 -47.09
C LEU A 79 14.21 22.34 -47.97
N LEU A 80 13.88 21.10 -47.60
CA LEU A 80 14.25 19.88 -48.32
C LEU A 80 13.03 19.24 -48.96
N GLY A 81 13.23 18.57 -50.09
CA GLY A 81 12.21 17.74 -50.73
C GLY A 81 12.04 16.41 -49.99
N ALA A 82 10.80 15.98 -49.78
CA ALA A 82 10.47 14.71 -49.13
C ALA A 82 9.36 13.95 -49.90
N ALA A 83 9.45 12.62 -49.87
CA ALA A 83 8.36 11.79 -50.36
C ALA A 83 7.12 11.94 -49.47
N MET A 84 5.95 12.03 -50.11
CA MET A 84 4.69 12.30 -49.42
C MET A 84 3.83 11.05 -49.32
N ALA A 85 3.26 10.81 -48.13
CA ALA A 85 2.36 9.70 -47.87
C ALA A 85 0.94 9.95 -48.41
N GLY A 86 0.62 11.21 -48.74
CA GLY A 86 -0.74 11.63 -49.08
C GLY A 86 -1.63 11.67 -47.84
N ARG A 87 -2.92 11.32 -48.03
CA ARG A 87 -3.92 11.33 -46.96
C ARG A 87 -3.82 10.04 -46.13
N VAL A 88 -3.62 10.17 -44.82
CA VAL A 88 -3.44 9.02 -43.91
C VAL A 88 -4.34 9.09 -42.69
N ARG A 89 -4.63 7.96 -42.05
CA ARG A 89 -5.44 7.92 -40.84
C ARG A 89 -4.59 8.28 -39.63
N LEU A 90 -5.08 9.18 -38.77
CA LEU A 90 -4.43 9.51 -37.50
C LEU A 90 -4.50 8.33 -36.52
N ALA A 91 -3.33 7.87 -36.07
CA ALA A 91 -3.18 6.78 -35.11
C ALA A 91 -2.92 7.30 -33.68
N ALA A 92 -2.10 8.34 -33.54
CA ALA A 92 -1.75 8.94 -32.26
C ALA A 92 -1.27 10.40 -32.42
N VAL A 93 -1.34 11.14 -31.33
CA VAL A 93 -0.74 12.47 -31.18
C VAL A 93 0.46 12.36 -30.26
N LEU A 94 1.60 12.91 -30.65
CA LEU A 94 2.79 13.04 -29.81
C LEU A 94 2.96 14.49 -29.38
N ASP A 95 3.03 14.72 -28.08
CA ASP A 95 3.35 16.01 -27.48
C ASP A 95 4.84 16.10 -27.10
N LEU A 96 5.54 17.08 -27.66
CA LEU A 96 6.94 17.35 -27.36
C LEU A 96 7.15 18.34 -26.20
N ASP A 97 6.10 18.98 -25.68
CA ASP A 97 6.21 19.88 -24.52
C ASP A 97 6.28 19.14 -23.19
N GLU A 98 5.68 17.95 -23.12
CA GLU A 98 5.74 17.07 -21.96
C GLU A 98 6.80 15.99 -22.12
N THR A 99 7.55 15.74 -21.05
CA THR A 99 8.52 14.63 -20.99
C THR A 99 7.93 13.47 -20.20
N GLU A 100 7.98 12.28 -20.79
CA GLU A 100 7.60 11.02 -20.15
C GLU A 100 8.76 10.45 -19.34
N THR A 101 8.52 10.17 -18.06
CA THR A 101 9.51 9.62 -17.12
C THR A 101 9.17 8.22 -16.65
N ALA A 102 7.93 7.75 -16.85
CA ALA A 102 7.53 6.41 -16.47
C ALA A 102 8.17 5.37 -17.39
N ARG A 103 8.67 4.27 -16.80
CA ARG A 103 9.19 3.11 -17.55
C ARG A 103 8.09 2.48 -18.43
N LEU A 104 6.86 2.43 -17.93
CA LEU A 104 5.65 2.02 -18.63
C LEU A 104 4.62 3.17 -18.53
N PRO A 105 4.52 4.04 -19.55
CA PRO A 105 3.66 5.22 -19.50
C PRO A 105 2.17 4.88 -19.35
N HIS A 106 1.40 5.55 -18.51
CA HIS A 106 -0.05 5.35 -18.48
C HIS A 106 -0.69 5.75 -19.83
N ARG A 107 -1.79 5.08 -20.20
CA ARG A 107 -2.56 5.46 -21.38
C ARG A 107 -3.16 6.84 -21.16
N ARG A 108 -2.83 7.76 -22.06
CA ARG A 108 -3.41 9.10 -22.13
C ARG A 108 -4.11 9.27 -23.45
N GLU A 109 -5.15 10.07 -23.44
CA GLU A 109 -5.94 10.38 -24.61
C GLU A 109 -6.18 11.87 -24.67
N ILE A 110 -6.30 12.38 -25.89
CA ILE A 110 -6.71 13.74 -26.16
C ILE A 110 -8.00 13.75 -26.97
N MET A 111 -8.87 14.69 -26.65
CA MET A 111 -10.04 15.01 -27.47
C MET A 111 -9.61 15.89 -28.64
N LEU A 112 -9.73 15.37 -29.86
CA LEU A 112 -9.51 16.12 -31.10
C LEU A 112 -10.74 15.94 -32.00
N HIS A 113 -11.36 17.04 -32.45
CA HIS A 113 -12.61 16.98 -33.24
C HIS A 113 -13.67 16.05 -32.63
N GLY A 114 -13.83 16.07 -31.31
CA GLY A 114 -14.80 15.22 -30.59
C GLY A 114 -14.43 13.74 -30.46
N ARG A 115 -13.25 13.32 -30.92
CA ARG A 115 -12.78 11.91 -30.88
C ARG A 115 -11.61 11.77 -29.91
N ARG A 116 -11.57 10.63 -29.22
CA ARG A 116 -10.46 10.27 -28.32
C ARG A 116 -9.32 9.66 -29.13
N ILE A 117 -8.17 10.31 -29.11
CA ILE A 117 -6.97 9.87 -29.81
C ILE A 117 -5.87 9.57 -28.78
N PRO A 118 -5.11 8.47 -28.91
CA PRO A 118 -3.97 8.21 -28.05
C PRO A 118 -2.98 9.39 -28.02
N LEU A 119 -2.59 9.80 -26.82
CA LEU A 119 -1.63 10.88 -26.58
C LEU A 119 -0.34 10.26 -26.02
N LEU A 120 0.76 10.50 -26.74
CA LEU A 120 2.12 10.13 -26.34
C LEU A 120 2.85 11.39 -25.90
N SER A 121 3.81 11.26 -24.98
CA SER A 121 4.75 12.32 -24.63
C SER A 121 6.17 11.94 -25.03
N ARG A 122 7.04 12.94 -25.12
CA ARG A 122 8.44 12.77 -25.47
C ARG A 122 9.18 11.92 -24.42
N ALA A 123 9.81 10.82 -24.84
CA ALA A 123 10.82 10.16 -24.00
C ALA A 123 12.23 10.66 -24.37
N LEU A 124 13.08 10.89 -23.36
CA LEU A 124 14.47 11.32 -23.56
C LEU A 124 15.40 10.12 -23.71
N THR A 125 15.14 9.27 -24.70
CA THR A 125 15.96 8.09 -25.00
C THR A 125 16.40 8.07 -26.47
N PRO A 126 17.62 7.58 -26.80
CA PRO A 126 18.07 7.48 -28.19
C PRO A 126 17.20 6.56 -29.06
N THR A 127 16.46 5.64 -28.44
CA THR A 127 15.60 4.67 -29.12
C THR A 127 14.19 5.21 -29.38
N PHE A 128 13.85 6.39 -28.87
CA PHE A 128 12.50 6.92 -28.95
C PHE A 128 11.92 7.02 -30.38
N PRO A 129 12.67 7.51 -31.40
CA PRO A 129 12.15 7.52 -32.77
C PRO A 129 11.86 6.11 -33.30
N ALA A 130 12.72 5.13 -32.99
CA ALA A 130 12.49 3.74 -33.40
C ALA A 130 11.27 3.14 -32.68
N ALA A 131 11.05 3.48 -31.42
CA ALA A 131 9.87 3.08 -30.66
C ALA A 131 8.57 3.64 -31.26
N LEU A 132 8.57 4.88 -31.76
CA LEU A 132 7.42 5.47 -32.46
C LEU A 132 7.10 4.75 -33.76
N ILE A 133 8.11 4.36 -34.55
CA ILE A 133 7.92 3.52 -35.75
C ILE A 133 7.26 2.20 -35.36
N GLN A 134 7.77 1.53 -34.31
CA GLN A 134 7.21 0.26 -33.85
C GLN A 134 5.77 0.41 -33.33
N TYR A 135 5.48 1.51 -32.63
CA TYR A 135 4.12 1.84 -32.16
C TYR A 135 3.15 1.99 -33.34
N LEU A 136 3.53 2.68 -34.41
CA LEU A 136 2.66 2.86 -35.58
C LEU A 136 2.41 1.54 -36.33
N ARG A 137 3.38 0.62 -36.35
CA ARG A 137 3.26 -0.69 -37.00
C ARG A 137 2.47 -1.71 -36.19
N GLY A 138 2.81 -1.86 -34.92
CA GLY A 138 2.33 -2.94 -34.05
C GLY A 138 1.33 -2.51 -33.00
N GLY A 139 1.08 -1.21 -32.87
CA GLY A 139 0.30 -0.66 -31.77
C GLY A 139 0.96 -0.88 -30.41
N ARG A 140 0.23 -0.51 -29.36
CA ARG A 140 0.57 -0.80 -27.97
C ARG A 140 -0.24 -2.00 -27.49
N ARG A 141 0.44 -3.00 -26.93
CA ARG A 141 -0.18 -4.23 -26.40
C ARG A 141 -0.80 -3.99 -25.02
N GLU A 142 -1.96 -3.33 -25.01
CA GLU A 142 -2.66 -3.00 -23.77
C GLU A 142 -3.08 -4.24 -22.98
N ASP A 143 -3.36 -5.35 -23.65
CA ASP A 143 -3.67 -6.65 -23.03
C ASP A 143 -2.54 -7.17 -22.13
N LEU A 144 -1.28 -6.83 -22.45
CA LEU A 144 -0.10 -7.20 -21.66
C LEU A 144 0.29 -6.13 -20.64
N LEU A 145 -0.33 -4.95 -20.70
CA LEU A 145 -0.10 -3.82 -19.80
C LEU A 145 -1.22 -3.64 -18.77
N GLN A 146 -2.37 -4.29 -18.99
CA GLN A 146 -3.49 -4.38 -18.05
C GLN A 146 -3.16 -5.16 -16.76
N THR A 147 -1.97 -5.74 -16.65
CA THR A 147 -1.46 -6.31 -15.39
C THR A 147 -0.98 -5.25 -14.40
N ASP A 148 -0.92 -3.97 -14.83
CA ASP A 148 -0.37 -2.85 -14.06
C ASP A 148 -1.38 -1.69 -13.87
N GLN A 149 -2.68 -2.02 -13.89
CA GLN A 149 -3.63 -1.26 -13.09
C GLN A 149 -3.10 -1.41 -11.67
N GLN A 150 -2.55 -0.34 -11.08
CA GLN A 150 -2.12 -0.30 -9.68
C GLN A 150 -3.04 -1.24 -8.90
N ALA A 151 -2.52 -2.40 -8.49
CA ALA A 151 -3.16 -3.15 -7.46
C ALA A 151 -3.10 -2.18 -6.28
N ARG A 152 -4.16 -1.38 -6.11
CA ARG A 152 -4.56 -1.00 -4.77
C ARG A 152 -4.71 -2.35 -4.11
N THR A 153 -3.67 -2.76 -3.41
CA THR A 153 -3.69 -3.98 -2.64
C THR A 153 -4.94 -3.84 -1.79
N GLN A 154 -5.91 -4.72 -2.00
CA GLN A 154 -7.20 -4.64 -1.35
C GLN A 154 -6.93 -4.66 0.14
N ARG A 155 -7.08 -3.52 0.82
CA ARG A 155 -6.94 -3.49 2.28
C ARG A 155 -8.14 -4.21 2.85
N VAL A 156 -7.87 -5.24 3.63
CA VAL A 156 -8.88 -6.02 4.34
C VAL A 156 -8.51 -6.01 5.81
N VAL A 157 -9.43 -5.55 6.66
CA VAL A 157 -9.27 -5.61 8.10
C VAL A 157 -10.24 -6.66 8.63
N LEU A 158 -9.71 -7.78 9.10
CA LEU A 158 -10.48 -8.78 9.83
C LEU A 158 -10.60 -8.30 11.28
N VAL A 159 -11.82 -8.06 11.75
CA VAL A 159 -12.07 -7.60 13.12
C VAL A 159 -12.66 -8.74 13.94
N THR A 160 -11.99 -9.10 15.04
CA THR A 160 -12.49 -10.11 15.98
C THR A 160 -12.18 -9.71 17.43
N GLY A 161 -12.68 -10.49 18.39
CA GLY A 161 -12.56 -10.22 19.82
C GLY A 161 -13.70 -10.88 20.59
N PRO A 162 -13.58 -11.03 21.92
CA PRO A 162 -14.65 -11.56 22.73
C PRO A 162 -15.84 -10.62 22.68
N SER A 163 -17.01 -11.19 22.84
CA SER A 163 -18.26 -10.48 22.78
C SER A 163 -18.31 -9.43 23.89
N GLY A 164 -18.68 -8.19 23.56
CA GLY A 164 -18.62 -7.05 24.48
C GLY A 164 -17.29 -6.27 24.48
N ALA A 165 -16.27 -6.72 23.75
CA ALA A 165 -14.99 -5.99 23.60
C ALA A 165 -15.06 -4.78 22.64
N GLY A 166 -16.24 -4.45 22.10
CA GLY A 166 -16.42 -3.25 21.26
C GLY A 166 -16.30 -3.47 19.75
N ARG A 167 -16.44 -4.71 19.25
CA ARG A 167 -16.34 -5.03 17.81
C ARG A 167 -17.27 -4.18 16.94
N SER A 168 -18.54 -4.05 17.33
CA SER A 168 -19.50 -3.22 16.58
C SER A 168 -19.07 -1.75 16.55
N THR A 169 -18.52 -1.23 17.64
CA THR A 169 -17.98 0.14 17.68
C THR A 169 -16.80 0.31 16.73
N ALA A 170 -15.88 -0.66 16.68
CA ALA A 170 -14.73 -0.62 15.77
C ALA A 170 -15.15 -0.74 14.30
N ILE A 171 -16.10 -1.62 13.97
CA ILE A 171 -16.61 -1.78 12.60
C ILE A 171 -17.29 -0.50 12.12
N ASN A 172 -18.16 0.09 12.95
CA ASN A 172 -18.83 1.35 12.61
C ASN A 172 -17.82 2.50 12.45
N ALA A 173 -16.77 2.53 13.28
CA ALA A 173 -15.70 3.52 13.12
C ALA A 173 -14.97 3.35 11.77
N LEU A 174 -14.63 2.12 11.38
CA LEU A 174 -14.01 1.85 10.08
C LEU A 174 -14.92 2.25 8.91
N GLU A 175 -16.22 2.03 9.02
CA GLU A 175 -17.20 2.48 8.01
C GLU A 175 -17.16 4.00 7.82
N ASP A 176 -17.15 4.75 8.93
CA ASP A 176 -17.04 6.21 8.90
C ASP A 176 -15.69 6.69 8.33
N PHE A 177 -14.66 5.87 8.40
CA PHE A 177 -13.34 6.11 7.80
C PHE A 177 -13.26 5.69 6.32
N GLY A 178 -14.39 5.30 5.72
CA GLY A 178 -14.49 4.99 4.30
C GLY A 178 -14.26 3.52 3.95
N PHE A 179 -14.21 2.62 4.93
CA PHE A 179 -14.22 1.18 4.67
C PHE A 179 -15.62 0.69 4.28
N GLU A 180 -15.70 -0.30 3.41
CA GLU A 180 -16.88 -1.12 3.21
C GLU A 180 -16.94 -2.17 4.32
N ALA A 181 -17.87 -1.97 5.26
CA ALA A 181 -17.96 -2.75 6.49
C ALA A 181 -19.03 -3.84 6.39
N ILE A 182 -18.69 -5.08 6.76
CA ILE A 182 -19.63 -6.21 6.86
C ILE A 182 -19.41 -6.90 8.22
N ASP A 183 -20.36 -6.75 9.14
CA ASP A 183 -20.33 -7.48 10.43
C ASP A 183 -20.94 -8.88 10.30
N ASN A 184 -20.42 -9.82 11.10
CA ASN A 184 -20.89 -11.19 11.23
C ASN A 184 -20.89 -12.01 9.90
N ILE A 185 -19.91 -11.79 9.02
CA ILE A 185 -19.78 -12.55 7.78
C ILE A 185 -19.28 -13.99 8.05
N PRO A 186 -19.87 -15.03 7.43
CA PRO A 186 -19.31 -16.39 7.46
C PRO A 186 -17.92 -16.47 6.83
N LEU A 187 -17.00 -17.16 7.50
CA LEU A 187 -15.62 -17.35 7.03
C LEU A 187 -15.54 -17.94 5.61
N SER A 188 -16.49 -18.81 5.23
CA SER A 188 -16.58 -19.42 3.91
C SER A 188 -16.92 -18.44 2.77
N LEU A 189 -17.53 -17.30 3.08
CA LEU A 189 -17.93 -16.29 2.09
C LEU A 189 -16.86 -15.23 1.85
N ILE A 190 -15.89 -15.08 2.76
CA ILE A 190 -14.85 -14.07 2.67
C ILE A 190 -13.99 -14.23 1.38
N PRO A 191 -13.52 -15.43 1.00
CA PRO A 191 -12.77 -15.59 -0.25
C PRO A 191 -13.59 -15.18 -1.47
N ARG A 192 -14.87 -15.59 -1.53
CA ARG A 192 -15.77 -15.28 -2.65
C ARG A 192 -16.05 -13.78 -2.80
N LEU A 193 -16.16 -13.09 -1.67
CA LEU A 193 -16.30 -11.63 -1.66
C LEU A 193 -15.08 -10.95 -2.31
N LEU A 194 -13.89 -11.56 -2.19
CA LEU A 194 -12.62 -11.01 -2.65
C LEU A 194 -12.17 -11.57 -4.02
N GLU A 195 -12.91 -12.51 -4.62
CA GLU A 195 -12.58 -13.15 -5.91
C GLU A 195 -12.68 -12.18 -7.11
N GLY A 196 -13.48 -11.11 -7.01
CA GLY A 196 -13.80 -10.18 -8.10
C GLY A 196 -12.79 -9.07 -8.40
N GLY A 197 -11.62 -9.07 -7.75
CA GLY A 197 -10.62 -7.99 -7.83
C GLY A 197 -10.73 -6.98 -6.69
N ALA A 198 -9.86 -5.96 -6.70
CA ALA A 198 -9.87 -4.93 -5.66
C ALA A 198 -11.20 -4.16 -5.71
N LEU A 199 -11.95 -4.20 -4.61
CA LEU A 199 -13.12 -3.37 -4.38
C LEU A 199 -12.71 -1.90 -4.40
N SER A 200 -13.67 -1.03 -4.75
CA SER A 200 -13.41 0.42 -4.86
C SER A 200 -13.00 1.06 -3.52
N ARG A 201 -13.30 0.40 -2.41
CA ARG A 201 -13.02 0.82 -1.02
C ARG A 201 -12.28 -0.28 -0.25
N PRO A 202 -11.47 0.08 0.77
CA PRO A 202 -10.95 -0.92 1.70
C PRO A 202 -12.09 -1.60 2.44
N VAL A 203 -11.91 -2.82 2.93
CA VAL A 203 -13.00 -3.65 3.50
C VAL A 203 -12.73 -3.96 4.95
N ALA A 204 -13.75 -3.83 5.80
CA ALA A 204 -13.72 -4.26 7.20
C ALA A 204 -14.67 -5.43 7.40
N LEU A 205 -14.15 -6.58 7.81
CA LEU A 205 -14.93 -7.82 7.98
C LEU A 205 -14.99 -8.22 9.45
N GLY A 206 -16.17 -8.10 10.05
CA GLY A 206 -16.44 -8.57 11.40
C GLY A 206 -16.57 -10.08 11.44
N VAL A 207 -15.64 -10.75 12.13
CA VAL A 207 -15.68 -12.20 12.36
C VAL A 207 -16.06 -12.48 13.80
N ASP A 208 -17.18 -13.19 13.95
CA ASP A 208 -17.86 -13.41 15.21
C ASP A 208 -17.87 -14.88 15.62
N ILE A 209 -17.59 -15.16 16.90
CA ILE A 209 -17.79 -16.48 17.52
C ILE A 209 -19.25 -16.96 17.44
N ARG A 210 -20.21 -16.06 17.26
CA ARG A 210 -21.63 -16.38 17.10
C ARG A 210 -21.94 -17.05 15.76
N ASN A 211 -21.03 -16.98 14.80
CA ASN A 211 -21.20 -17.66 13.53
C ASN A 211 -21.02 -19.16 13.73
N ARG A 212 -21.99 -19.98 13.27
CA ARG A 212 -21.93 -21.45 13.41
C ARG A 212 -20.69 -22.06 12.76
N GLU A 213 -20.14 -21.40 11.75
CA GLU A 213 -18.94 -21.82 11.04
C GLU A 213 -17.64 -21.34 11.71
N PHE A 214 -17.74 -20.56 12.78
CA PHE A 214 -16.58 -19.96 13.42
C PHE A 214 -15.71 -21.02 14.09
N SER A 215 -14.45 -21.02 13.69
CA SER A 215 -13.37 -21.69 14.38
C SER A 215 -12.16 -20.80 14.28
N VAL A 216 -11.44 -20.66 15.39
CA VAL A 216 -10.22 -19.85 15.43
C VAL A 216 -9.18 -20.39 14.46
N LEU A 217 -9.07 -21.70 14.31
CA LEU A 217 -8.18 -22.31 13.33
C LEU A 217 -8.54 -21.89 11.90
N ARG A 218 -9.83 -21.91 11.55
CA ARG A 218 -10.30 -21.47 10.21
C ARG A 218 -10.08 -19.98 9.97
N LEU A 219 -10.26 -19.15 11.00
CA LEU A 219 -9.94 -17.72 10.91
C LEU A 219 -8.45 -17.52 10.62
N LEU A 220 -7.58 -18.23 11.32
CA LEU A 220 -6.13 -18.15 11.13
C LEU A 220 -5.69 -18.73 9.79
N ASP A 221 -6.31 -19.81 9.31
CA ASP A 221 -6.09 -20.37 7.97
C ASP A 221 -6.48 -19.37 6.89
N LEU A 222 -7.63 -18.72 7.04
CA LEU A 222 -8.08 -17.68 6.12
C LEU A 222 -7.13 -16.48 6.13
N TYR A 223 -6.79 -15.96 7.32
CA TYR A 223 -5.86 -14.85 7.47
C TYR A 223 -4.51 -15.16 6.79
N ARG A 224 -3.98 -16.38 6.99
CA ARG A 224 -2.78 -16.86 6.31
C ARG A 224 -2.94 -16.92 4.80
N ALA A 225 -4.03 -17.50 4.31
CA ALA A 225 -4.28 -17.62 2.88
C ALA A 225 -4.39 -16.26 2.20
N LEU A 226 -5.11 -15.31 2.81
CA LEU A 226 -5.23 -13.94 2.34
C LEU A 226 -3.87 -13.20 2.36
N GLY A 227 -3.04 -13.44 3.38
CA GLY A 227 -1.70 -12.86 3.47
C GLY A 227 -0.69 -13.39 2.44
N GLN A 228 -0.97 -14.52 1.78
CA GLN A 228 -0.17 -15.01 0.66
C GLN A 228 -0.60 -14.42 -0.70
N ASP A 229 -1.78 -13.80 -0.77
CA ASP A 229 -2.27 -13.17 -2.00
C ASP A 229 -1.72 -11.75 -2.11
N GLN A 230 -0.82 -11.53 -3.07
CA GLN A 230 -0.16 -10.24 -3.29
C GLN A 230 -1.14 -9.12 -3.68
N ARG A 231 -2.38 -9.45 -4.03
CA ARG A 231 -3.44 -8.47 -4.33
C ARG A 231 -4.14 -7.98 -3.06
N ILE A 232 -3.91 -8.61 -1.90
CA ILE A 232 -4.65 -8.36 -0.65
C ILE A 232 -3.67 -7.97 0.46
N SER A 233 -3.96 -6.86 1.14
CA SER A 233 -3.23 -6.41 2.32
C SER A 233 -4.14 -6.65 3.50
N VAL A 234 -4.06 -7.85 4.07
CA VAL A 234 -4.90 -8.26 5.19
C VAL A 234 -4.26 -7.87 6.53
N GLN A 235 -5.07 -7.36 7.46
CA GLN A 235 -4.69 -7.12 8.85
C GLN A 235 -5.72 -7.76 9.78
N LEU A 236 -5.27 -8.43 10.82
CA LEU A 236 -6.12 -8.98 11.88
C LEU A 236 -6.13 -8.01 13.08
N LEU A 237 -7.28 -7.36 13.29
CA LEU A 237 -7.58 -6.54 14.45
C LEU A 237 -8.27 -7.38 15.52
N TYR A 238 -7.67 -7.46 16.70
CA TYR A 238 -8.23 -8.09 17.89
C TYR A 238 -8.56 -7.04 18.95
N LEU A 239 -9.82 -6.98 19.34
CA LEU A 239 -10.24 -6.18 20.49
C LEU A 239 -10.22 -7.06 21.72
N ASP A 240 -9.48 -6.64 22.74
CA ASP A 240 -9.35 -7.33 24.02
C ASP A 240 -10.10 -6.58 25.11
N CYS A 241 -10.42 -7.28 26.19
CA CYS A 241 -11.08 -6.69 27.36
C CYS A 241 -10.98 -7.63 28.56
N LEU A 242 -10.78 -7.06 29.75
CA LEU A 242 -10.74 -7.83 30.99
C LEU A 242 -12.08 -8.56 31.25
N PRO A 243 -12.05 -9.81 31.75
CA PRO A 243 -13.26 -10.62 31.97
C PRO A 243 -14.31 -9.92 32.84
N ASP A 244 -13.88 -9.25 33.90
CA ASP A 244 -14.78 -8.56 34.83
C ASP A 244 -15.46 -7.34 34.19
N VAL A 245 -14.77 -6.65 33.27
CA VAL A 245 -15.32 -5.54 32.50
C VAL A 245 -16.33 -6.05 31.47
N LEU A 246 -16.02 -7.15 30.78
CA LEU A 246 -16.95 -7.82 29.87
C LEU A 246 -18.23 -8.25 30.59
N ALA A 247 -18.11 -8.83 31.79
CA ALA A 247 -19.25 -9.24 32.61
C ALA A 247 -20.15 -8.05 32.96
N ARG A 248 -19.57 -6.89 33.31
CA ARG A 248 -20.30 -5.64 33.57
C ARG A 248 -21.03 -5.15 32.31
N ARG A 249 -20.34 -5.03 31.17
CA ARG A 249 -20.94 -4.61 29.88
C ARG A 249 -22.10 -5.51 29.43
N TYR A 250 -22.00 -6.81 29.68
CA TYR A 250 -23.08 -7.76 29.42
C TYR A 250 -24.29 -7.55 30.32
N SER A 251 -24.06 -7.31 31.61
CA SER A 251 -25.12 -7.05 32.57
C SER A 251 -25.88 -5.75 32.26
N GLU A 252 -25.19 -4.74 31.73
CA GLU A 252 -25.74 -3.44 31.34
C GLU A 252 -26.62 -3.52 30.09
N THR A 253 -26.23 -4.35 29.11
CA THR A 253 -26.99 -4.52 27.86
C THR A 253 -28.17 -5.49 27.98
N ARG A 254 -28.30 -6.20 29.11
CA ARG A 254 -29.35 -7.20 29.42
C ARG A 254 -29.55 -8.28 28.35
N ARG A 255 -28.56 -8.53 27.48
CA ARG A 255 -28.64 -9.54 26.41
C ARG A 255 -28.11 -10.88 26.92
N ARG A 256 -28.83 -11.98 26.61
CA ARG A 256 -28.40 -13.35 26.93
C ARG A 256 -27.10 -13.69 26.19
N HIS A 257 -26.20 -14.43 26.85
CA HIS A 257 -24.92 -14.82 26.28
C HIS A 257 -25.13 -15.78 25.08
N PRO A 258 -24.51 -15.54 23.91
CA PRO A 258 -24.81 -16.29 22.68
C PRO A 258 -24.43 -17.77 22.72
N MET A 259 -23.44 -18.12 23.54
CA MET A 259 -22.79 -19.45 23.55
C MET A 259 -23.24 -20.37 24.69
N SER A 260 -24.07 -19.90 25.63
CA SER A 260 -24.61 -20.69 26.75
C SER A 260 -25.86 -20.02 27.34
N PRO A 261 -27.08 -20.54 27.10
CA PRO A 261 -28.32 -20.02 27.71
C PRO A 261 -28.40 -20.28 29.22
N ASP A 262 -27.68 -21.30 29.71
CA ASP A 262 -27.85 -21.89 31.05
C ASP A 262 -26.62 -21.73 31.99
N GLU A 263 -25.53 -21.10 31.54
CA GLU A 263 -24.33 -20.86 32.37
C GLU A 263 -24.24 -19.40 32.83
N SER A 264 -23.57 -19.17 33.96
CA SER A 264 -23.23 -17.82 34.43
C SER A 264 -22.38 -17.08 33.39
N TYR A 265 -22.64 -15.78 33.17
CA TYR A 265 -21.93 -14.93 32.21
C TYR A 265 -20.40 -15.06 32.26
N THR A 266 -19.85 -15.22 33.45
CA THR A 266 -18.41 -15.37 33.71
C THR A 266 -17.80 -16.62 33.06
N ALA A 267 -18.50 -17.76 33.11
CA ALA A 267 -18.05 -19.02 32.50
C ALA A 267 -18.06 -18.93 30.96
N GLY A 268 -19.09 -18.29 30.39
CA GLY A 268 -19.18 -18.04 28.96
C GLY A 268 -18.05 -17.17 28.43
N ILE A 269 -17.76 -16.06 29.13
CA ILE A 269 -16.67 -15.13 28.79
C ILE A 269 -15.31 -15.85 28.87
N ALA A 270 -15.05 -16.58 29.94
CA ALA A 270 -13.78 -17.29 30.10
C ALA A 270 -13.55 -18.31 28.96
N ARG A 271 -14.59 -19.05 28.57
CA ARG A 271 -14.51 -19.99 27.44
C ARG A 271 -14.26 -19.29 26.12
N GLU A 272 -14.94 -18.18 25.86
CA GLU A 272 -14.75 -17.39 24.65
C GLU A 272 -13.34 -16.82 24.53
N MET A 273 -12.83 -16.22 25.61
CA MET A 273 -11.45 -15.71 25.66
C MET A 273 -10.43 -16.84 25.47
N SER A 274 -10.66 -18.00 26.09
CA SER A 274 -9.80 -19.17 25.90
C SER A 274 -9.77 -19.65 24.45
N LEU A 275 -10.93 -19.68 23.77
CA LEU A 275 -11.02 -20.07 22.36
C LEU A 275 -10.27 -19.07 21.48
N LEU A 276 -10.47 -17.78 21.72
CA LEU A 276 -9.91 -16.69 20.93
C LEU A 276 -8.42 -16.41 21.20
N ASN A 277 -7.79 -17.08 22.16
CA ASN A 277 -6.41 -16.83 22.55
C ASN A 277 -5.43 -17.00 21.36
N GLU A 278 -5.65 -17.95 20.47
CA GLU A 278 -4.79 -18.09 19.28
C GLU A 278 -4.96 -16.92 18.29
N ALA A 279 -6.20 -16.44 18.09
CA ALA A 279 -6.47 -15.25 17.28
C ALA A 279 -5.83 -14.01 17.90
N ARG A 280 -5.93 -13.83 19.23
CA ARG A 280 -5.24 -12.77 19.99
C ARG A 280 -3.73 -12.80 19.78
N ASN A 281 -3.13 -13.98 19.79
CA ASN A 281 -1.69 -14.17 19.58
C ASN A 281 -1.26 -13.91 18.12
N ALA A 282 -2.15 -14.14 17.16
CA ALA A 282 -1.88 -13.93 15.74
C ALA A 282 -2.17 -12.50 15.26
N ALA A 283 -2.95 -11.72 16.02
CA ALA A 283 -3.38 -10.38 15.64
C ALA A 283 -2.22 -9.43 15.34
N ASP A 284 -2.39 -8.64 14.28
CA ASP A 284 -1.48 -7.55 13.90
C ASP A 284 -1.69 -6.33 14.79
N ILE A 285 -2.97 -6.04 15.07
CA ILE A 285 -3.40 -4.91 15.90
C ILE A 285 -4.19 -5.48 17.07
N LEU A 286 -3.77 -5.15 18.29
CA LEU A 286 -4.49 -5.50 19.51
C LEU A 286 -4.86 -4.21 20.24
N ILE A 287 -6.14 -4.04 20.56
CA ILE A 287 -6.62 -2.89 21.34
C ILE A 287 -7.27 -3.42 22.60
N ASP A 288 -6.68 -3.11 23.76
CA ASP A 288 -7.32 -3.33 25.05
C ASP A 288 -8.39 -2.25 25.26
N THR A 289 -9.64 -2.68 25.36
CA THR A 289 -10.79 -1.80 25.52
C THR A 289 -11.25 -1.69 26.96
N SER A 290 -10.56 -2.29 27.93
CA SER A 290 -11.01 -2.41 29.33
C SER A 290 -11.36 -1.05 29.96
N GLU A 291 -10.51 -0.04 29.73
CA GLU A 291 -10.68 1.32 30.26
C GLU A 291 -11.14 2.32 29.20
N LEU A 292 -11.46 1.87 27.98
CA LEU A 292 -11.83 2.75 26.87
C LEU A 292 -13.34 2.97 26.82
N SER A 293 -13.77 4.24 26.72
CA SER A 293 -15.13 4.55 26.29
C SER A 293 -15.30 4.29 24.79
N PRO A 294 -16.53 4.20 24.27
CA PRO A 294 -16.76 4.08 22.82
C PRO A 294 -16.16 5.23 22.01
N HIS A 295 -16.10 6.44 22.59
CA HIS A 295 -15.48 7.60 21.96
C HIS A 295 -13.95 7.45 21.92
N ASP A 296 -13.33 6.99 23.00
CA ASP A 296 -11.88 6.77 23.06
C ASP A 296 -11.44 5.64 22.13
N LEU A 297 -12.23 4.57 22.06
CA LEU A 297 -12.01 3.50 21.09
C LEU A 297 -12.09 4.04 19.66
N ARG A 298 -13.09 4.88 19.34
CA ARG A 298 -13.20 5.51 18.03
C ARG A 298 -11.99 6.39 17.71
N ALA A 299 -11.57 7.25 18.63
CA ALA A 299 -10.38 8.10 18.44
C ALA A 299 -9.11 7.25 18.26
N ARG A 300 -8.99 6.15 19.00
CA ARG A 300 -7.89 5.19 18.84
C ARG A 300 -7.91 4.52 17.47
N MET A 301 -9.10 4.14 16.98
CA MET A 301 -9.28 3.59 15.64
C MET A 301 -8.95 4.63 14.57
N GLU A 302 -9.36 5.89 14.76
CA GLU A 302 -9.08 6.98 13.82
C GLU A 302 -7.57 7.19 13.63
N SER A 303 -6.82 7.25 14.75
CA SER A 303 -5.37 7.34 14.72
C SER A 303 -4.69 6.16 14.00
N LEU A 304 -5.32 4.99 13.94
CA LEU A 304 -4.75 3.80 13.31
C LEU A 304 -5.14 3.66 11.83
N PHE A 305 -6.27 4.26 11.41
CA PHE A 305 -6.87 3.98 10.11
C PHE A 305 -7.12 5.21 9.22
N THR A 306 -7.06 6.45 9.73
CA THR A 306 -7.60 7.64 9.04
C THR A 306 -6.62 8.79 8.79
N ASP A 307 -5.33 8.68 9.13
CA ASP A 307 -4.35 9.77 8.90
C ASP A 307 -4.06 10.01 7.40
N ASP A 308 -4.91 10.81 6.77
CA ASP A 308 -4.88 11.24 5.37
C ASP A 308 -4.00 12.49 5.21
N ALA A 309 -2.68 12.28 5.19
CA ALA A 309 -1.68 13.19 4.61
C ALA A 309 -0.45 12.38 4.19
N GLY A 310 -0.63 11.60 3.13
CA GLY A 310 0.39 10.76 2.51
C GLY A 310 0.64 9.46 3.28
N GLN A 311 0.07 8.36 2.77
CA GLN A 311 0.28 6.96 3.20
C GLN A 311 1.31 6.85 4.34
N ARG A 312 0.87 6.96 5.59
CA ARG A 312 1.77 6.75 6.72
C ARG A 312 1.99 5.25 6.83
N LEU A 313 3.23 4.83 6.57
CA LEU A 313 3.69 3.47 6.81
C LEU A 313 3.53 3.16 8.29
N ALA A 314 2.62 2.26 8.65
CA ALA A 314 2.45 1.80 10.02
C ALA A 314 3.62 0.88 10.39
N VAL A 315 4.35 1.19 11.46
CA VAL A 315 5.51 0.40 11.88
C VAL A 315 5.14 -0.44 13.10
N SER A 316 5.40 -1.74 13.05
CA SER A 316 5.29 -2.61 14.22
C SER A 316 6.65 -3.20 14.59
N VAL A 317 6.91 -3.26 15.89
CA VAL A 317 8.10 -3.86 16.47
C VAL A 317 7.63 -4.94 17.44
N GLN A 318 8.05 -6.18 17.24
CA GLN A 318 7.66 -7.28 18.11
C GLN A 318 8.84 -8.12 18.57
N SER A 319 8.87 -8.46 19.85
CA SER A 319 9.84 -9.43 20.38
C SER A 319 9.27 -10.85 20.35
N PHE A 320 10.09 -11.83 20.00
CA PHE A 320 9.68 -13.24 19.89
C PHE A 320 10.74 -14.24 20.37
N SER A 321 10.33 -15.50 20.47
CA SER A 321 11.16 -16.63 20.89
C SER A 321 11.47 -17.56 19.73
N TYR A 322 12.75 -17.75 19.41
CA TYR A 322 13.18 -18.73 18.39
C TYR A 322 12.79 -20.17 18.74
N LYS A 323 12.64 -20.50 20.03
CA LYS A 323 12.12 -21.83 20.44
C LYS A 323 10.70 -22.10 19.92
N ARG A 324 9.95 -21.04 19.59
CA ARG A 324 8.57 -21.14 19.10
C ARG A 324 8.43 -20.75 17.62
N GLY A 325 9.55 -20.57 16.92
CA GLY A 325 9.58 -20.17 15.52
C GLY A 325 9.42 -18.67 15.29
N LEU A 326 9.57 -18.28 14.03
CA LEU A 326 9.38 -16.91 13.56
C LEU A 326 7.88 -16.57 13.54
N PRO A 327 7.46 -15.43 14.10
CA PRO A 327 6.12 -14.90 13.93
C PRO A 327 5.78 -14.72 12.44
N GLN A 328 4.52 -14.97 12.10
CA GLN A 328 3.98 -14.64 10.78
C GLN A 328 3.76 -13.13 10.67
N GLY A 329 3.79 -12.62 9.43
CA GLY A 329 3.64 -11.19 9.16
C GLY A 329 4.85 -10.34 9.53
N LEU A 330 6.01 -10.97 9.83
CA LEU A 330 7.28 -10.25 9.94
C LEU A 330 7.85 -9.99 8.56
N ASP A 331 8.13 -8.73 8.26
CA ASP A 331 8.93 -8.38 7.10
C ASP A 331 10.42 -8.62 7.41
N TRP A 332 10.86 -8.19 8.59
CA TRP A 332 12.27 -8.16 8.97
C TRP A 332 12.47 -8.83 10.33
N ALA A 333 13.43 -9.74 10.46
CA ALA A 333 13.72 -10.44 11.71
C ALA A 333 15.21 -10.37 12.06
N PHE A 334 15.51 -9.99 13.30
CA PHE A 334 16.86 -9.81 13.82
C PHE A 334 17.13 -10.69 15.04
N ASP A 335 18.28 -11.36 15.01
CA ASP A 335 18.70 -12.27 16.08
C ASP A 335 19.45 -11.51 17.19
N CYS A 336 18.90 -11.53 18.40
CA CYS A 336 19.48 -10.93 19.61
C CYS A 336 20.21 -11.95 20.50
N ARG A 337 20.37 -13.21 20.07
CA ARG A 337 20.97 -14.29 20.89
C ARG A 337 22.48 -14.12 21.15
N PHE A 338 23.15 -13.27 20.38
CA PHE A 338 24.58 -13.01 20.55
C PHE A 338 24.89 -12.05 21.72
N LEU A 339 23.91 -11.27 22.16
CA LEU A 339 24.03 -10.36 23.30
C LEU A 339 24.13 -11.15 24.62
N ASP A 340 24.79 -10.54 25.60
CA ASP A 340 24.97 -11.10 26.94
C ASP A 340 23.63 -11.52 27.55
N ASN A 341 23.60 -12.75 28.05
CA ASN A 341 22.37 -13.44 28.40
C ASN A 341 22.03 -13.28 29.89
N PRO A 342 20.98 -12.51 30.24
CA PRO A 342 20.61 -12.26 31.65
C PRO A 342 20.20 -13.52 32.40
N TYR A 343 19.88 -14.60 31.68
CA TYR A 343 19.50 -15.88 32.27
C TYR A 343 20.59 -16.46 33.20
N TRP A 344 21.86 -16.14 32.99
CA TRP A 344 22.92 -16.68 33.84
C TRP A 344 22.98 -16.02 35.22
N GLU A 345 22.45 -14.82 35.38
CA GLU A 345 22.35 -14.13 36.66
C GLU A 345 21.06 -14.52 37.38
N PRO A 346 21.13 -15.22 38.54
CA PRO A 346 19.95 -15.72 39.23
C PRO A 346 18.91 -14.64 39.54
N ALA A 347 19.35 -13.43 39.87
CA ALA A 347 18.49 -12.29 40.20
C ALA A 347 17.69 -11.76 38.99
N LEU A 348 18.15 -12.00 37.76
CA LEU A 348 17.51 -11.49 36.54
C LEU A 348 16.62 -12.54 35.85
N ARG A 349 16.72 -13.82 36.22
CA ARG A 349 16.02 -14.93 35.53
C ARG A 349 14.51 -14.81 35.49
N SER A 350 13.91 -14.30 36.56
CA SER A 350 12.45 -14.14 36.70
C SER A 350 11.94 -12.82 36.14
N LEU A 351 12.84 -11.87 35.85
CA LEU A 351 12.51 -10.56 35.31
C LEU A 351 12.31 -10.63 33.80
N THR A 352 11.95 -9.52 33.19
CA THR A 352 11.69 -9.38 31.76
C THR A 352 12.54 -8.24 31.19
N GLY A 353 12.64 -8.14 29.87
CA GLY A 353 13.32 -6.99 29.24
C GLY A 353 12.59 -5.65 29.41
N LEU A 354 11.41 -5.63 30.06
CA LEU A 354 10.73 -4.41 30.50
C LEU A 354 11.33 -3.88 31.82
N ASP A 355 11.96 -4.74 32.62
CA ASP A 355 12.53 -4.38 33.90
C ASP A 355 13.87 -3.64 33.72
N PRO A 356 14.07 -2.48 34.38
CA PRO A 356 15.31 -1.70 34.25
C PRO A 356 16.58 -2.50 34.54
N ALA A 357 16.56 -3.39 35.53
CA ALA A 357 17.71 -4.23 35.87
C ALA A 357 18.15 -5.16 34.73
N VAL A 358 17.20 -5.66 33.94
CA VAL A 358 17.49 -6.48 32.74
C VAL A 358 17.98 -5.60 31.59
N GLN A 359 17.37 -4.42 31.41
CA GLN A 359 17.80 -3.46 30.40
C GLN A 359 19.25 -3.00 30.65
N ASP A 360 19.60 -2.70 31.89
CA ASP A 360 20.96 -2.32 32.29
C ASP A 360 21.96 -3.46 32.06
N HIS A 361 21.61 -4.70 32.40
CA HIS A 361 22.48 -5.84 32.15
C HIS A 361 22.75 -6.01 30.66
N VAL A 362 21.69 -6.03 29.82
CA VAL A 362 21.85 -6.17 28.37
C VAL A 362 22.58 -4.97 27.77
N GLY A 363 22.35 -3.76 28.30
CA GLY A 363 22.96 -2.51 27.86
C GLY A 363 24.46 -2.38 28.18
N ARG A 364 24.97 -3.12 29.17
CA ARG A 364 26.42 -3.16 29.49
C ARG A 364 27.24 -3.92 28.46
N ASP A 365 26.62 -4.78 27.67
CA ASP A 365 27.30 -5.47 26.57
C ASP A 365 27.82 -4.42 25.57
N ALA A 366 29.14 -4.40 25.33
CA ALA A 366 29.77 -3.44 24.43
C ALA A 366 29.21 -3.48 23.00
N ARG A 367 28.53 -4.57 22.61
CA ARG A 367 27.89 -4.74 21.29
C ARG A 367 26.46 -4.22 21.25
N PHE A 368 25.81 -3.98 22.39
CA PHE A 368 24.41 -3.58 22.46
C PHE A 368 24.16 -2.24 21.76
N ALA A 369 24.84 -1.17 22.19
CA ALA A 369 24.66 0.15 21.61
C ALA A 369 24.98 0.18 20.09
N PRO A 370 26.14 -0.35 19.62
CA PRO A 370 26.41 -0.43 18.18
C PRO A 370 25.39 -1.24 17.39
N PHE A 371 24.80 -2.27 17.99
CA PHE A 371 23.77 -3.08 17.33
C PHE A 371 22.47 -2.32 17.19
N VAL A 372 21.98 -1.70 18.27
CA VAL A 372 20.78 -0.87 18.25
C VAL A 372 20.95 0.30 17.27
N ASP A 373 22.08 0.98 17.29
CA ASP A 373 22.37 2.09 16.38
C ASP A 373 22.30 1.67 14.90
N LYS A 374 22.84 0.49 14.58
CA LYS A 374 22.77 -0.07 13.21
C LYS A 374 21.35 -0.45 12.83
N LEU A 375 20.60 -1.07 13.75
CA LEU A 375 19.18 -1.41 13.53
C LEU A 375 18.35 -0.15 13.28
N THR A 376 18.49 0.86 14.12
CA THR A 376 17.80 2.14 13.99
C THR A 376 18.19 2.82 12.69
N SER A 377 19.48 2.93 12.38
CA SER A 377 19.96 3.56 11.14
C SER A 377 19.42 2.86 9.89
N LEU A 378 19.39 1.53 9.90
CA LEU A 378 18.85 0.74 8.81
C LEU A 378 17.33 0.91 8.69
N ALA A 379 16.59 0.91 9.80
CA ALA A 379 15.16 1.17 9.80
C ALA A 379 14.86 2.58 9.26
N LEU A 380 15.56 3.61 9.74
CA LEU A 380 15.39 5.00 9.27
C LEU A 380 15.75 5.19 7.80
N PHE A 381 16.66 4.38 7.24
CA PHE A 381 16.96 4.37 5.81
C PHE A 381 15.82 3.74 5.00
N VAL A 382 15.23 2.65 5.48
CA VAL A 382 14.27 1.83 4.72
C VAL A 382 12.84 2.34 4.84
N LEU A 383 12.45 2.85 6.00
CA LEU A 383 11.08 3.32 6.27
C LEU A 383 10.60 4.38 5.25
N PRO A 384 11.39 5.41 4.86
CA PRO A 384 11.01 6.34 3.80
C PRO A 384 10.84 5.65 2.44
N ALA A 385 11.73 4.74 2.07
CA ALA A 385 11.66 4.03 0.79
C ALA A 385 10.41 3.12 0.71
N CYS A 386 10.10 2.41 1.80
CA CYS A 386 8.88 1.62 1.88
C CYS A 386 7.62 2.49 1.85
N LYS A 387 7.68 3.69 2.43
CA LYS A 387 6.59 4.67 2.33
C LYS A 387 6.39 5.15 0.89
N GLU A 388 7.46 5.45 0.16
CA GLU A 388 7.41 5.87 -1.26
C GLU A 388 6.93 4.74 -2.19
N GLU A 389 7.29 3.50 -1.89
CA GLU A 389 6.78 2.29 -2.57
C GLU A 389 5.27 2.08 -2.33
N GLY A 390 4.70 2.75 -1.33
CA GLY A 390 3.29 2.69 -0.97
C GLY A 390 2.92 1.53 -0.04
N LYS A 391 3.90 0.97 0.68
CA LYS A 391 3.61 -0.04 1.71
C LYS A 391 2.78 0.57 2.82
N ALA A 392 1.71 -0.14 3.21
CA ALA A 392 0.85 0.27 4.30
C ALA A 392 1.42 -0.08 5.68
N HIS A 393 2.28 -1.09 5.77
CA HIS A 393 2.83 -1.58 7.04
C HIS A 393 4.25 -2.15 6.87
N LEU A 394 5.07 -2.04 7.92
CA LEU A 394 6.36 -2.72 8.03
C LEU A 394 6.56 -3.28 9.45
N ALA A 395 6.87 -4.58 9.54
CA ALA A 395 7.01 -5.32 10.79
C ALA A 395 8.46 -5.74 11.06
N PHE A 396 8.99 -5.32 12.21
CA PHE A 396 10.29 -5.73 12.74
C PHE A 396 10.13 -6.76 13.86
N GLY A 397 10.91 -7.83 13.78
CA GLY A 397 10.92 -8.94 14.74
C GLY A 397 12.26 -9.04 15.44
N LEU A 398 12.28 -8.97 16.77
CA LEU A 398 13.49 -9.13 17.57
C LEU A 398 13.43 -10.49 18.28
N GLY A 399 14.34 -11.40 17.91
CA GLY A 399 14.31 -12.77 18.38
C GLY A 399 15.37 -13.06 19.44
N CYS A 400 15.00 -13.69 20.55
CA CYS A 400 15.98 -14.37 21.41
C CYS A 400 15.52 -15.80 21.70
N THR A 401 16.29 -16.58 22.45
CA THR A 401 15.95 -17.99 22.70
C THR A 401 14.63 -18.17 23.45
N GLY A 402 14.30 -17.28 24.39
CA GLY A 402 13.11 -17.41 25.25
C GLY A 402 12.06 -16.30 25.07
N GLY A 403 12.33 -15.29 24.25
CA GLY A 403 11.44 -14.14 24.04
C GLY A 403 11.19 -13.26 25.28
N GLN A 404 12.01 -13.35 26.33
CA GLN A 404 11.74 -12.75 27.64
C GLN A 404 12.65 -11.55 27.99
N HIS A 405 13.94 -11.62 27.66
CA HIS A 405 14.94 -10.64 28.11
C HIS A 405 15.48 -9.81 26.94
N ARG A 406 16.57 -10.27 26.31
CA ARG A 406 17.31 -9.56 25.24
C ARG A 406 16.43 -9.03 24.12
N SER A 407 15.54 -9.87 23.57
CA SER A 407 14.64 -9.45 22.49
C SER A 407 13.65 -8.38 22.90
N VAL A 408 13.17 -8.42 24.15
CA VAL A 408 12.23 -7.44 24.70
C VAL A 408 12.95 -6.11 24.88
N THR A 409 14.14 -6.12 25.49
CA THR A 409 14.98 -4.92 25.66
C THR A 409 15.31 -4.26 24.32
N VAL A 410 15.75 -5.03 23.31
CA VAL A 410 16.07 -4.47 21.99
C VAL A 410 14.81 -3.94 21.28
N ALA A 411 13.68 -4.65 21.38
CA ALA A 411 12.41 -4.21 20.78
C ALA A 411 11.94 -2.87 21.36
N GLU A 412 11.94 -2.73 22.69
CA GLU A 412 11.60 -1.49 23.39
C GLU A 412 12.52 -0.34 22.99
N THR A 413 13.82 -0.60 22.92
CA THR A 413 14.82 0.42 22.57
C THR A 413 14.64 0.90 21.13
N LEU A 414 14.42 -0.02 20.18
CA LEU A 414 14.17 0.31 18.78
C LEU A 414 12.85 1.08 18.62
N ALA A 415 11.77 0.61 19.25
CA ALA A 415 10.47 1.25 19.17
C ALA A 415 10.50 2.69 19.70
N ARG A 416 11.16 2.92 20.83
CA ARG A 416 11.38 4.26 21.39
C ARG A 416 12.17 5.15 20.45
N SER A 417 13.28 4.65 19.91
CA SER A 417 14.13 5.42 19.01
C SER A 417 13.38 5.82 17.73
N LEU A 418 12.61 4.91 17.13
CA LEU A 418 11.79 5.22 15.96
C LEU A 418 10.68 6.24 16.27
N ALA A 419 10.06 6.16 17.45
CA ALA A 419 9.06 7.13 17.89
C ALA A 419 9.66 8.54 18.10
N GLU A 420 10.88 8.63 18.64
CA GLU A 420 11.63 9.89 18.77
C GLU A 420 11.95 10.52 17.40
N HIS A 421 12.11 9.69 16.37
CA HIS A 421 12.28 10.14 14.97
C HIS A 421 10.95 10.42 14.24
N GLY A 422 9.83 10.45 14.95
CA GLY A 422 8.53 10.85 14.42
C GLY A 422 7.75 9.75 13.71
N TRP A 423 8.19 8.48 13.80
CA TRP A 423 7.43 7.35 13.27
C TRP A 423 6.33 6.90 14.24
N GLN A 424 5.17 6.54 13.70
CA GLN A 424 4.13 5.87 14.48
C GLN A 424 4.49 4.39 14.61
N VAL A 425 4.88 3.99 15.81
CA VAL A 425 5.35 2.62 16.10
C VAL A 425 4.49 1.95 17.15
N SER A 426 4.05 0.72 16.88
CA SER A 426 3.50 -0.19 17.90
C SER A 426 4.58 -1.16 18.37
N CYS A 427 4.68 -1.39 19.68
CA CYS A 427 5.61 -2.38 20.25
C CYS A 427 4.83 -3.52 20.91
N ARG A 428 5.28 -4.76 20.73
CA ARG A 428 4.59 -5.98 21.20
C ARG A 428 5.56 -7.03 21.75
N HIS A 429 5.15 -7.78 22.78
CA HIS A 429 5.97 -8.85 23.37
C HIS A 429 5.23 -10.18 23.45
N ARG A 430 5.33 -10.99 22.38
CA ARG A 430 4.55 -12.22 22.20
C ARG A 430 4.65 -13.19 23.38
N GLU A 431 5.84 -13.39 23.93
CA GLU A 431 6.01 -14.35 25.04
C GLU A 431 5.60 -13.79 26.40
N LEU A 432 5.66 -12.47 26.60
CA LEU A 432 5.19 -11.83 27.84
C LEU A 432 3.67 -11.80 27.87
N GLU A 433 3.03 -11.48 26.74
CA GLU A 433 1.56 -11.52 26.61
C GLU A 433 0.99 -12.91 26.82
N ARG A 434 1.64 -13.95 26.29
CA ARG A 434 1.25 -15.35 26.53
C ARG A 434 1.29 -15.74 28.01
N ARG A 435 2.12 -15.06 28.81
CA ARG A 435 2.23 -15.28 30.26
C ARG A 435 1.33 -14.34 31.07
N GLY A 436 0.57 -13.46 30.41
CA GLY A 436 -0.28 -12.46 31.07
C GLY A 436 0.51 -11.32 31.73
N LEU A 437 1.74 -11.06 31.28
CA LEU A 437 2.67 -10.10 31.91
C LEU A 437 2.80 -8.75 31.18
N ALA A 438 1.99 -8.48 30.15
CA ALA A 438 2.08 -7.23 29.38
C ALA A 438 1.01 -6.20 29.81
N VAL A 439 1.48 -5.01 30.21
CA VAL A 439 0.72 -3.77 30.47
C VAL A 439 0.97 -2.81 29.29
N PRO A 440 0.02 -1.93 28.88
CA PRO A 440 0.12 -1.14 27.64
C PRO A 440 1.14 0.02 27.71
N ALA A 441 1.48 0.55 26.53
CA ALA A 441 2.41 1.65 26.25
C ALA A 441 2.18 2.94 27.07
N PRO A 442 3.23 3.76 27.31
CA PRO A 442 3.13 4.96 28.13
C PRO A 442 2.23 6.05 27.51
N THR A 443 1.40 6.66 28.35
CA THR A 443 0.65 7.88 28.04
C THR A 443 1.61 9.08 27.98
N ARG A 444 1.28 10.08 27.16
CA ARG A 444 2.03 11.34 26.98
C ARG A 444 2.18 12.21 28.25
N GLU A 445 1.66 11.78 29.40
CA GLU A 445 1.66 12.56 30.64
C GLU A 445 2.91 12.35 31.52
N ASP A 446 3.74 11.32 31.27
CA ASP A 446 4.91 11.04 32.13
C ASP A 446 6.23 11.72 31.70
N LEU A 447 6.19 12.61 30.71
CA LEU A 447 7.35 13.41 30.29
C LEU A 447 6.98 14.90 30.16
N GLY A 448 6.91 15.60 31.30
CA GLY A 448 7.16 17.05 31.38
C GLY A 448 6.04 17.89 31.99
N GLY A 449 6.24 18.33 33.23
CA GLY A 449 5.33 19.28 33.86
C GLY A 449 5.69 19.77 35.27
N ARG A 450 6.97 19.87 35.65
CA ARG A 450 7.33 20.80 36.74
C ARG A 450 7.33 22.22 36.16
N GLN A 451 6.23 22.93 36.37
CA GLN A 451 6.26 24.39 36.49
C GLN A 451 5.98 24.74 37.96
N ALA A 452 7.06 25.03 38.67
CA ALA A 452 7.21 26.08 39.69
C ALA A 452 8.70 26.20 40.01
#